data_AF-A0A534PYR5-F1
#
_entry.id   AF-A0A534PYR5-F1
#
_cell.length_a   1.000
_cell.length_b   1.000
_cell.length_c   1.000
_cell.angle_alpha   90.00
_cell.angle_beta   90.00
_cell.angle_gamma   90.00
#
_symmetry.space_group_name_H-M   'P 1'
#
loop_
_entity.id
_entity.type
_entity.pdbx_description
1 polymer ?
#
loop_
_entity_poly.entity_id
_entity_poly.type
_entity_poly.pdbx_seq_one_letter_code
_entity_poly.pdbx_strand_id
1 'polypeptide(L)'
;SAVVTVVLGLSLQATLGNVLGGIALQLDDSIHVGDWVQLPSGQQGKVSAIRWRHTVVETRNWDTIVVPNASLLGENIIILGQRQDQPVQHRMWVYFNVDFRYSPEEVINVVEDALQSTPIPNVAAFPPPNCICFDFAKGVEGGESYANYAVRYWLTELAADDPTSSAVRVRVYVALKRAGIPLAVPGQAVWVSMDDPQHKERKLQRELAHRTVALEHIDMFAQLAADDRMRLAEGMRPAPFGRGEVITRQDSAAHWLYVLTKGEVEIRIRGEGGVEKLVTRMGAPNVFGEMGVMTGERRTASVIAATEVECYRIDKEVFKMVLRNRPEMVEVISQVMARRRVELAAVREGLDAEARKRRVTEERNQLLSSIQSFFGAFPSGSSSREAATEGQARRRIAHPAQ
;
A
#
# COMPACT_ATOMS: atom_id res chain seq x y z
N SER A 1 45.84 64.48 7.53
CA SER A 1 46.30 63.12 7.17
C SER A 1 45.44 61.97 7.67
N ALA A 2 44.73 62.06 8.81
CA ALA A 2 43.84 60.98 9.28
C ALA A 2 42.61 60.73 8.37
N VAL A 3 41.92 61.80 7.95
CA VAL A 3 40.72 61.69 7.10
C VAL A 3 41.02 61.02 5.74
N VAL A 4 42.13 61.40 5.10
CA VAL A 4 42.57 60.79 3.83
C VAL A 4 42.87 59.30 4.01
N THR A 5 43.48 58.91 5.13
CA THR A 5 43.77 57.50 5.45
C THR A 5 42.49 56.70 5.69
N VAL A 6 41.50 57.28 6.39
CA VAL A 6 40.19 56.66 6.62
C VAL A 6 39.42 56.50 5.30
N VAL A 7 39.42 57.51 4.43
CA VAL A 7 38.77 57.45 3.12
C VAL A 7 39.42 56.40 2.21
N LEU A 8 40.76 56.31 2.21
CA LEU A 8 41.50 55.26 1.50
C LEU A 8 41.24 53.87 2.07
N GLY A 9 41.15 53.74 3.40
CA GLY A 9 40.84 52.46 4.05
C GLY A 9 39.43 51.97 3.69
N LEU A 10 38.44 52.85 3.76
CA LEU A 10 37.04 52.54 3.41
C LEU A 10 36.87 52.22 1.93
N SER A 11 37.60 52.89 1.02
CA SER A 11 37.52 52.58 -0.42
C SER A 11 38.18 51.26 -0.79
N LEU A 12 39.21 50.84 -0.07
CA LEU A 12 39.90 49.56 -0.27
C LEU A 12 39.26 48.38 0.47
N GLN A 13 38.35 48.63 1.42
CA GLN A 13 37.75 47.60 2.28
C GLN A 13 37.20 46.41 1.49
N ALA A 14 36.43 46.66 0.42
CA ALA A 14 35.87 45.60 -0.42
C ALA A 14 36.94 44.83 -1.22
N THR A 15 38.00 45.52 -1.65
CA THR A 15 39.11 44.88 -2.37
C THR A 15 39.93 44.01 -1.43
N LEU A 16 40.26 44.51 -0.24
CA LEU A 16 41.00 43.78 0.77
C LEU A 16 40.22 42.54 1.24
N GLY A 17 38.90 42.66 1.43
CA GLY A 17 38.03 41.53 1.77
C GLY A 17 38.06 40.43 0.71
N ASN A 18 38.04 40.77 -0.57
CA ASN A 18 38.12 39.78 -1.66
C ASN A 18 39.49 39.09 -1.75
N VAL A 19 40.57 39.82 -1.47
CA VAL A 19 41.93 39.27 -1.44
C VAL A 19 42.10 38.29 -0.29
N LEU A 20 41.78 38.74 0.93
CA LEU A 20 41.84 37.91 2.12
C LEU A 20 40.93 36.69 1.96
N GLY A 21 39.76 36.87 1.34
CA GLY A 21 38.87 35.77 1.08
C GLY A 21 39.41 34.75 0.09
N GLY A 22 40.12 35.19 -0.96
CA GLY A 22 40.78 34.26 -1.90
C GLY A 22 41.89 33.45 -1.26
N ILE A 23 42.68 34.09 -0.39
CA ILE A 23 43.75 33.41 0.36
C ILE A 23 43.14 32.40 1.35
N ALA A 24 42.10 32.80 2.09
CA ALA A 24 41.43 31.92 3.05
C ALA A 24 40.79 30.70 2.35
N LEU A 25 40.10 30.88 1.23
CA LEU A 25 39.52 29.75 0.47
C LEU A 25 40.57 28.74 0.02
N GLN A 26 41.75 29.20 -0.39
CA GLN A 26 42.86 28.33 -0.80
C GLN A 26 43.57 27.65 0.38
N LEU A 27 43.57 28.26 1.57
CA LEU A 27 44.18 27.70 2.77
C LEU A 27 43.26 26.73 3.51
N ASP A 28 41.96 27.03 3.57
CA ASP A 28 40.96 26.23 4.26
C ASP A 28 40.48 25.03 3.42
N ASP A 29 40.94 24.94 2.16
CA ASP A 29 40.68 23.83 1.22
C ASP A 29 39.18 23.47 1.10
N SER A 30 38.33 24.50 1.21
CA SER A 30 36.88 24.35 1.35
C SER A 30 36.15 24.21 0.03
N ILE A 31 36.72 24.73 -1.07
CA ILE A 31 36.18 24.64 -2.43
C ILE A 31 37.35 24.39 -3.38
N HIS A 32 37.19 23.40 -4.26
CA HIS A 32 38.17 23.01 -5.26
C HIS A 32 37.74 23.35 -6.67
N VAL A 33 38.73 23.47 -7.58
CA VAL A 33 38.45 23.47 -9.02
C VAL A 33 37.89 22.12 -9.40
N GLY A 34 36.73 22.12 -10.05
CA GLY A 34 35.98 20.92 -10.41
C GLY A 34 34.73 20.71 -9.58
N ASP A 35 34.60 21.36 -8.43
CA ASP A 35 33.42 21.24 -7.57
C ASP A 35 32.20 21.82 -8.26
N TRP A 36 31.07 21.13 -8.10
CA TRP A 36 29.78 21.69 -8.43
C TRP A 36 29.25 22.44 -7.22
N VAL A 37 28.91 23.72 -7.40
CA VAL A 37 28.42 24.57 -6.33
C VAL A 37 27.05 25.13 -6.67
N GLN A 38 26.20 25.29 -5.66
CA GLN A 38 24.99 26.09 -5.73
C GLN A 38 25.19 27.39 -4.95
N LEU A 39 25.05 28.49 -5.68
CA LEU A 39 25.14 29.83 -5.14
C LEU A 39 23.84 30.21 -4.39
N PRO A 40 23.88 31.22 -3.51
CA PRO A 40 22.70 31.72 -2.79
C PRO A 40 21.56 32.18 -3.69
N SER A 41 21.86 32.60 -4.93
CA SER A 41 20.86 32.91 -5.96
C SER A 41 20.08 31.69 -6.47
N GLY A 42 20.47 30.47 -6.08
CA GLY A 42 19.94 29.21 -6.60
C GLY A 42 20.62 28.75 -7.89
N GLN A 43 21.48 29.58 -8.51
CA GLN A 43 22.24 29.19 -9.68
C GLN A 43 23.27 28.11 -9.34
N GLN A 44 23.45 27.17 -10.25
CA GLN A 44 24.39 26.07 -10.11
C GLN A 44 25.42 26.08 -11.22
N GLY A 45 26.65 25.71 -10.89
CA GLY A 45 27.71 25.54 -11.89
C GLY A 45 28.93 24.84 -11.32
N LYS A 46 29.87 24.54 -12.21
CA LYS A 46 31.14 23.91 -11.88
C LYS A 46 32.21 24.98 -11.71
N VAL A 47 32.96 24.92 -10.63
CA VAL A 47 34.11 25.80 -10.39
C VAL A 47 35.18 25.48 -11.43
N SER A 48 35.43 26.40 -12.35
CA SER A 48 36.45 26.22 -13.40
C SER A 48 37.80 26.82 -13.01
N ALA A 49 37.81 27.88 -12.19
CA ALA A 49 39.04 28.46 -11.65
C ALA A 49 38.82 29.25 -10.36
N ILE A 50 39.76 29.17 -9.42
CA ILE A 50 39.82 30.05 -8.24
C ILE A 50 40.96 31.04 -8.47
N ARG A 51 40.63 32.34 -8.50
CA ARG A 51 41.60 33.45 -8.68
C ARG A 51 41.75 34.23 -7.39
N TRP A 52 42.76 35.10 -7.34
CA TRP A 52 43.13 35.86 -6.14
C TRP A 52 42.03 36.77 -5.57
N ARG A 53 41.04 37.20 -6.37
CA ARG A 53 39.91 38.06 -5.92
C ARG A 53 38.52 37.53 -6.24
N HIS A 54 38.43 36.49 -7.06
CA HIS A 54 37.16 35.95 -7.54
C HIS A 54 37.31 34.48 -7.91
N THR A 55 36.20 33.77 -7.95
CA THR A 55 36.07 32.41 -8.42
C THR A 55 35.20 32.40 -9.68
N VAL A 56 35.58 31.57 -10.65
CA VAL A 56 34.88 31.40 -11.93
C VAL A 56 34.07 30.12 -11.86
N VAL A 57 32.77 30.24 -12.11
CA VAL A 57 31.79 29.14 -12.08
C VAL A 57 31.12 29.07 -13.44
N GLU A 58 31.19 27.92 -14.09
CA GLU A 58 30.58 27.67 -15.40
C GLU A 58 29.25 26.92 -15.25
N THR A 59 28.18 27.47 -15.82
CA THR A 59 26.84 26.89 -15.72
C THR A 59 26.59 25.87 -16.83
N ARG A 60 25.52 25.09 -16.69
CA ARG A 60 25.05 24.16 -17.74
C ARG A 60 24.56 24.89 -19.00
N ASN A 61 24.19 26.16 -18.87
CA ASN A 61 23.69 26.99 -19.97
C ASN A 61 24.82 27.65 -20.77
N TRP A 62 26.07 27.21 -20.60
CA TRP A 62 27.26 27.83 -21.20
C TRP A 62 27.55 29.26 -20.71
N ASP A 63 27.00 29.64 -19.56
CA ASP A 63 27.30 30.94 -18.94
C ASP A 63 28.51 30.85 -18.01
N THR A 64 29.25 31.95 -17.89
CA THR A 64 30.32 32.10 -16.90
C THR A 64 29.89 33.09 -15.82
N ILE A 65 29.84 32.62 -14.57
CA ILE A 65 29.57 33.43 -13.39
C ILE A 65 30.89 33.76 -12.71
N VAL A 66 31.13 35.05 -12.46
CA VAL A 66 32.29 35.54 -11.71
C VAL A 66 31.84 35.90 -10.30
N VAL A 67 32.26 35.12 -9.32
CA VAL A 67 31.86 35.28 -7.91
C VAL A 67 32.99 35.91 -7.11
N PRO A 68 32.81 37.10 -6.48
CA PRO A 68 33.81 37.66 -5.59
C PRO A 68 34.09 36.73 -4.40
N ASN A 69 35.35 36.54 -4.01
CA ASN A 69 35.71 35.58 -2.96
C ASN A 69 35.14 35.98 -1.58
N ALA A 70 34.97 37.28 -1.32
CA ALA A 70 34.34 37.73 -0.07
C ALA A 70 32.87 37.27 0.03
N SER A 71 32.14 37.18 -1.09
CA SER A 71 30.77 36.66 -1.12
C SER A 71 30.74 35.18 -0.81
N LEU A 72 31.76 34.42 -1.23
CA LEU A 72 31.81 32.99 -0.95
C LEU A 72 32.04 32.65 0.53
N LEU A 73 32.74 33.53 1.26
CA LEU A 73 32.97 33.36 2.70
C LEU A 73 31.87 33.99 3.57
N GLY A 74 31.16 34.98 3.03
CA GLY A 74 30.11 35.69 3.75
C GLY A 74 28.74 35.02 3.68
N GLU A 75 28.51 34.14 2.71
CA GLU A 75 27.23 33.49 2.47
C GLU A 75 27.36 31.96 2.45
N ASN A 76 26.26 31.26 2.70
CA ASN A 76 26.25 29.79 2.67
C ASN A 76 26.28 29.29 1.23
N ILE A 77 27.28 28.47 0.90
CA ILE A 77 27.39 27.76 -0.38
C ILE A 77 27.12 26.28 -0.15
N ILE A 78 26.44 25.65 -1.10
CA ILE A 78 26.24 24.20 -1.10
C ILE A 78 27.16 23.60 -2.15
N ILE A 79 28.07 22.72 -1.73
CA ILE A 79 28.82 21.86 -2.64
C ILE A 79 27.94 20.66 -2.99
N LEU A 80 27.61 20.52 -4.27
CA LEU A 80 26.61 19.59 -4.76
C LEU A 80 27.17 18.19 -4.86
N GLY A 81 26.50 17.26 -4.18
CA GLY A 81 26.76 15.83 -4.31
C GLY A 81 28.04 15.35 -3.64
N GLN A 82 28.73 16.20 -2.89
CA GLN A 82 29.94 15.84 -2.16
C GLN A 82 29.63 15.51 -0.70
N ARG A 83 30.20 14.40 -0.23
CA ARG A 83 30.29 14.02 1.18
C ARG A 83 31.69 13.47 1.42
N GLN A 84 32.21 13.69 2.62
CA GLN A 84 33.53 13.19 2.99
C GLN A 84 33.60 11.67 2.81
N ASP A 85 34.63 11.19 2.12
CA ASP A 85 34.90 9.77 1.85
C ASP A 85 33.77 9.02 1.12
N GLN A 86 32.93 9.72 0.36
CA GLN A 86 31.84 9.14 -0.41
C GLN A 86 31.92 9.53 -1.90
N PRO A 87 31.43 8.66 -2.81
CA PRO A 87 31.34 9.01 -4.22
C PRO A 87 30.40 10.18 -4.44
N VAL A 88 30.63 10.93 -5.52
CA VAL A 88 29.77 12.05 -5.91
C VAL A 88 28.37 11.54 -6.23
N GLN A 89 27.38 12.06 -5.49
CA GLN A 89 25.98 11.68 -5.64
C GLN A 89 25.04 12.85 -5.32
N HIS A 90 24.35 13.38 -6.33
CA HIS A 90 23.36 14.44 -6.15
C HIS A 90 21.93 13.91 -6.28
N ARG A 91 21.07 14.16 -5.30
CA ARG A 91 19.70 13.64 -5.30
C ARG A 91 18.80 14.45 -6.24
N MET A 92 18.25 13.77 -7.24
CA MET A 92 17.33 14.31 -8.25
C MET A 92 15.90 13.84 -8.00
N TRP A 93 14.93 14.60 -8.54
CA TRP A 93 13.50 14.32 -8.41
C TRP A 93 12.81 14.32 -9.79
N VAL A 94 11.96 13.33 -10.02
CA VAL A 94 11.08 13.26 -11.20
C VAL A 94 9.64 13.07 -10.71
N TYR A 95 8.78 14.02 -11.04
CA TYR A 95 7.38 14.02 -10.61
C TYR A 95 6.46 13.46 -11.69
N PHE A 96 5.44 12.72 -11.27
CA PHE A 96 4.36 12.22 -12.11
C PHE A 96 3.11 11.95 -11.28
N ASN A 97 1.95 11.85 -11.93
CA ASN A 97 0.66 11.75 -11.24
C ASN A 97 -0.12 10.53 -11.73
N VAL A 98 -0.83 9.85 -10.84
CA VAL A 98 -1.65 8.66 -11.17
C VAL A 98 -3.02 8.74 -10.48
N ASP A 99 -4.05 8.28 -11.17
CA ASP A 99 -5.45 8.24 -10.72
C ASP A 99 -5.67 7.31 -9.50
N PHE A 100 -6.60 7.66 -8.61
CA PHE A 100 -6.90 6.88 -7.38
C PHE A 100 -7.50 5.49 -7.61
N ARG A 101 -7.81 5.10 -8.84
CA ARG A 101 -8.17 3.72 -9.20
C ARG A 101 -7.03 2.72 -8.94
N TYR A 102 -5.80 3.20 -8.85
CA TYR A 102 -4.61 2.38 -8.58
C TYR A 102 -4.09 2.71 -7.19
N SER A 103 -3.72 1.67 -6.44
CA SER A 103 -3.18 1.90 -5.11
C SER A 103 -1.77 2.48 -5.17
N PRO A 104 -1.38 3.29 -4.18
CA PRO A 104 0.00 3.76 -4.07
C PRO A 104 1.03 2.64 -4.03
N GLU A 105 0.71 1.52 -3.37
CA GLU A 105 1.61 0.37 -3.28
C GLU A 105 1.85 -0.27 -4.66
N GLU A 106 0.78 -0.44 -5.47
CA GLU A 106 0.89 -0.95 -6.83
C GLU A 106 1.74 -0.03 -7.72
N VAL A 107 1.48 1.28 -7.69
CA VAL A 107 2.23 2.26 -8.49
C VAL A 107 3.70 2.29 -8.10
N ILE A 108 3.99 2.32 -6.79
CA ILE A 108 5.37 2.33 -6.28
C ILE A 108 6.11 1.08 -6.71
N ASN A 109 5.53 -0.12 -6.52
CA ASN A 109 6.17 -1.37 -6.88
C ASN A 109 6.49 -1.45 -8.38
N VAL A 110 5.54 -1.09 -9.24
CA VAL A 110 5.74 -1.08 -10.70
C VAL A 110 6.90 -0.15 -11.12
N VAL A 111 6.98 1.03 -10.50
CA VAL A 111 8.01 2.02 -10.83
C VAL A 111 9.37 1.61 -10.27
N GLU A 112 9.44 1.16 -9.01
CA GLU A 112 10.69 0.72 -8.40
C GLU A 112 11.27 -0.51 -9.10
N ASP A 113 10.45 -1.51 -9.42
CA ASP A 113 10.88 -2.69 -10.19
C ASP A 113 11.48 -2.28 -11.54
N ALA A 114 10.84 -1.34 -12.25
CA ALA A 114 11.36 -0.86 -13.51
C ALA A 114 12.68 -0.11 -13.37
N LEU A 115 12.83 0.73 -12.35
CA LEU A 115 14.04 1.52 -12.13
C LEU A 115 15.21 0.68 -11.62
N GLN A 116 14.95 -0.34 -10.81
CA GLN A 116 15.97 -1.15 -10.13
C GLN A 116 16.35 -2.43 -10.91
N SER A 117 15.52 -2.91 -11.82
CA SER A 117 15.78 -4.14 -12.60
C SER A 117 16.94 -4.03 -13.60
N THR A 118 17.31 -2.83 -14.03
CA THR A 118 18.42 -2.62 -14.97
C THR A 118 19.11 -1.30 -14.64
N PRO A 119 20.46 -1.20 -14.65
CA PRO A 119 21.13 0.07 -14.43
C PRO A 119 20.68 1.16 -15.42
N ILE A 120 20.59 2.41 -14.93
CA ILE A 120 20.39 3.60 -15.77
C ILE A 120 21.73 4.34 -15.78
N PRO A 121 22.27 4.74 -16.95
CA PRO A 121 23.47 5.56 -17.01
C PRO A 121 23.36 6.78 -16.10
N ASN A 122 24.45 7.10 -15.41
CA ASN A 122 24.58 8.19 -14.45
C ASN A 122 23.70 8.10 -13.18
N VAL A 123 22.93 7.03 -12.98
CA VAL A 123 22.18 6.79 -11.74
C VAL A 123 22.96 5.85 -10.83
N ALA A 124 23.19 6.25 -9.58
CA ALA A 124 23.88 5.44 -8.60
C ALA A 124 23.10 4.15 -8.27
N ALA A 125 23.82 3.05 -8.07
CA ALA A 125 23.23 1.79 -7.61
C ALA A 125 22.87 1.82 -6.11
N PHE A 126 23.62 2.59 -5.32
CA PHE A 126 23.38 2.76 -3.89
C PHE A 126 23.55 4.22 -3.49
N PRO A 127 22.53 4.85 -2.86
CA PRO A 127 21.19 4.31 -2.61
C PRO A 127 20.41 4.02 -3.91
N PRO A 128 19.56 2.97 -3.95
CA PRO A 128 18.78 2.65 -5.14
C PRO A 128 17.70 3.72 -5.41
N PRO A 129 17.35 3.97 -6.67
CA PRO A 129 16.25 4.87 -7.00
C PRO A 129 14.95 4.35 -6.40
N ASN A 130 14.15 5.24 -5.82
CA ASN A 130 12.90 4.89 -5.16
C ASN A 130 11.74 5.77 -5.60
N CYS A 131 10.52 5.26 -5.45
CA CYS A 131 9.29 5.94 -5.78
C CYS A 131 8.48 6.17 -4.50
N ILE A 132 7.92 7.37 -4.37
CA ILE A 132 7.04 7.71 -3.25
C ILE A 132 5.77 8.36 -3.75
N CYS A 133 4.65 8.02 -3.13
CA CYS A 133 3.47 8.87 -3.13
C CYS A 133 3.71 9.98 -2.12
N PHE A 134 4.01 11.20 -2.58
CA PHE A 134 4.45 12.28 -1.69
C PHE A 134 3.32 13.25 -1.32
N ASP A 135 2.24 13.27 -2.09
CA ASP A 135 1.05 14.06 -1.78
C ASP A 135 -0.18 13.48 -2.46
N PHE A 136 -1.35 13.85 -1.97
CA PHE A 136 -2.62 13.66 -2.66
C PHE A 136 -3.11 15.03 -3.11
N ALA A 137 -3.54 15.17 -4.36
CA ALA A 137 -4.01 16.45 -4.85
C ALA A 137 -5.16 16.96 -3.94
N LYS A 138 -4.90 18.04 -3.19
CA LYS A 138 -5.90 18.72 -2.38
C LYS A 138 -6.73 19.58 -3.32
N GLY A 139 -7.83 19.01 -3.82
CA GLY A 139 -8.74 19.76 -4.66
C GLY A 139 -9.20 21.05 -3.96
N VAL A 140 -9.23 22.14 -4.71
CA VAL A 140 -10.14 23.25 -4.45
C VAL A 140 -11.55 22.68 -4.56
N GLU A 141 -12.38 22.93 -3.55
CA GLU A 141 -13.83 22.63 -3.47
C GLU A 141 -14.35 21.66 -4.56
N GLY A 142 -14.19 20.36 -4.34
CA GLY A 142 -15.03 19.35 -4.98
C GLY A 142 -14.44 18.49 -6.11
N GLY A 143 -13.15 18.58 -6.46
CA GLY A 143 -12.61 17.54 -7.33
C GLY A 143 -11.17 17.68 -7.81
N GLU A 144 -10.25 16.96 -7.19
CA GLU A 144 -9.09 16.39 -7.89
C GLU A 144 -8.88 14.94 -7.45
N SER A 145 -8.67 14.04 -8.42
CA SER A 145 -8.85 12.57 -8.32
C SER A 145 -7.56 11.76 -8.54
N TYR A 146 -6.40 12.35 -8.25
CA TYR A 146 -5.10 11.70 -8.46
C TYR A 146 -4.13 11.88 -7.29
N ALA A 147 -3.20 10.95 -7.18
CA ALA A 147 -2.07 10.96 -6.27
C ALA A 147 -0.82 11.50 -6.99
N ASN A 148 -0.01 12.26 -6.25
CA ASN A 148 1.24 12.84 -6.71
C ASN A 148 2.40 11.93 -6.29
N TYR A 149 3.20 11.52 -7.28
CA TYR A 149 4.35 10.66 -7.07
C TYR A 149 5.65 11.35 -7.45
N ALA A 150 6.70 10.96 -6.74
CA ALA A 150 8.06 11.40 -7.03
C ALA A 150 8.99 10.19 -7.07
N VAL A 151 9.75 10.09 -8.16
CA VAL A 151 10.94 9.25 -8.20
C VAL A 151 12.11 10.07 -7.69
N ARG A 152 12.87 9.50 -6.75
CA ARG A 152 14.15 10.05 -6.30
C ARG A 152 15.25 9.12 -6.77
N TYR A 153 16.28 9.71 -7.34
CA TYR A 153 17.47 8.97 -7.77
C TYR A 153 18.73 9.81 -7.48
N TRP A 154 19.89 9.17 -7.49
CA TRP A 154 21.17 9.81 -7.18
C TRP A 154 22.00 9.90 -8.45
N LEU A 155 22.24 11.12 -8.92
CA LEU A 155 23.02 11.44 -10.11
C LEU A 155 24.52 11.40 -9.77
N THR A 156 25.28 10.65 -10.55
CA THR A 156 26.73 10.47 -10.38
C THR A 156 27.56 11.40 -11.26
N GLU A 157 27.00 11.87 -12.37
CA GLU A 157 27.61 12.88 -13.25
C GLU A 157 26.69 14.11 -13.31
N LEU A 158 27.06 15.16 -12.56
CA LEU A 158 26.22 16.35 -12.36
C LEU A 158 26.02 17.18 -13.64
N ALA A 159 26.89 17.02 -14.64
CA ALA A 159 26.71 17.65 -15.94
C ALA A 159 25.58 17.03 -16.77
N ALA A 160 25.21 15.78 -16.49
CA ALA A 160 24.26 14.99 -17.29
C ALA A 160 22.85 14.90 -16.68
N ASP A 161 22.42 15.93 -15.95
CA ASP A 161 21.16 15.95 -15.18
C ASP A 161 19.90 15.81 -16.05
N ASP A 162 19.76 16.63 -17.10
CA ASP A 162 18.60 16.66 -17.98
C ASP A 162 18.45 15.36 -18.80
N PRO A 163 19.51 14.87 -19.50
CA PRO A 163 19.45 13.59 -20.20
C PRO A 163 19.14 12.42 -19.27
N THR A 164 19.72 12.41 -18.05
CA THR A 164 19.50 11.33 -17.08
C THR A 164 18.07 11.38 -16.53
N SER A 165 17.56 12.57 -16.19
CA SER A 165 16.16 12.76 -15.77
C SER A 165 15.18 12.35 -16.86
N SER A 166 15.51 12.63 -18.13
CA SER A 166 14.71 12.19 -19.28
C SER A 166 14.68 10.65 -19.38
N ALA A 167 15.82 9.98 -19.25
CA ALA A 167 15.89 8.52 -19.26
C ALA A 167 15.06 7.90 -18.12
N VAL A 168 15.10 8.49 -16.92
CA VAL A 168 14.25 8.08 -15.79
C VAL A 168 12.77 8.26 -16.12
N ARG A 169 12.35 9.42 -16.65
CA ARG A 169 10.95 9.68 -17.06
C ARG A 169 10.46 8.68 -18.10
N VAL A 170 11.27 8.38 -19.13
CA VAL A 170 10.93 7.40 -20.17
C VAL A 170 10.71 6.02 -19.56
N ARG A 171 11.55 5.62 -18.62
CA ARG A 171 11.43 4.32 -17.97
C ARG A 171 10.18 4.22 -17.09
N VAL A 172 9.87 5.27 -16.32
CA VAL A 172 8.61 5.39 -15.56
C VAL A 172 7.41 5.29 -16.50
N TYR A 173 7.41 6.06 -17.59
CA TYR A 173 6.32 6.07 -18.57
C TYR A 173 6.06 4.68 -19.17
N VAL A 174 7.12 3.99 -19.61
CA VAL A 174 6.99 2.65 -20.21
C VAL A 174 6.56 1.61 -19.18
N ALA A 175 7.02 1.70 -17.93
CA ALA A 175 6.63 0.80 -16.85
C ALA A 175 5.13 0.91 -16.53
N LEU A 176 4.65 2.12 -16.29
CA LEU A 176 3.24 2.39 -16.02
C LEU A 176 2.35 1.99 -17.19
N LYS A 177 2.77 2.31 -18.43
CA LYS A 177 2.04 1.91 -19.63
C LYS A 177 1.93 0.40 -19.78
N ARG A 178 2.98 -0.35 -19.44
CA ARG A 178 2.99 -1.83 -19.48
C ARG A 178 2.09 -2.44 -18.40
N ALA A 179 2.03 -1.82 -17.23
CA ALA A 179 1.13 -2.20 -16.15
C ALA A 179 -0.33 -1.76 -16.38
N GLY A 180 -0.62 -1.02 -17.46
CA GLY A 180 -1.96 -0.50 -17.73
C GLY A 180 -2.37 0.62 -16.76
N ILE A 181 -1.40 1.31 -16.16
CA ILE A 181 -1.60 2.41 -15.21
C ILE A 181 -1.47 3.74 -16.00
N PRO A 182 -2.57 4.47 -16.27
CA PRO A 182 -2.51 5.73 -16.98
C PRO A 182 -1.96 6.84 -16.08
N LEU A 183 -1.10 7.68 -16.66
CA LEU A 183 -0.77 8.97 -16.05
C LEU A 183 -2.03 9.83 -15.98
N ALA A 184 -2.24 10.48 -14.84
CA ALA A 184 -3.33 11.42 -14.67
C ALA A 184 -3.11 12.63 -15.58
N VAL A 185 -4.09 12.93 -16.42
CA VAL A 185 -4.17 14.22 -17.12
C VAL A 185 -4.84 15.18 -16.12
N PRO A 186 -4.28 16.37 -15.85
CA PRO A 186 -4.97 17.40 -15.07
C PRO A 186 -6.25 17.80 -15.81
N GLY A 187 -7.36 17.15 -15.46
CA GLY A 187 -8.67 17.44 -16.01
C GLY A 187 -9.46 18.20 -14.96
N GLN A 188 -9.79 19.47 -15.23
CA GLN A 188 -10.94 20.09 -14.57
C GLN A 188 -12.18 19.32 -15.03
N ALA A 189 -12.61 18.35 -14.22
CA ALA A 189 -13.93 17.78 -14.37
C ALA A 189 -14.93 18.86 -13.94
N VAL A 190 -15.46 19.61 -14.90
CA VAL A 190 -16.72 20.33 -14.69
C VAL A 190 -17.77 19.24 -14.51
N TRP A 191 -18.05 18.89 -13.25
CA TRP A 191 -19.13 17.98 -12.90
C TRP A 191 -20.45 18.69 -13.21
N VAL A 192 -20.91 18.62 -14.46
CA VAL A 192 -22.32 18.82 -14.75
C VAL A 192 -23.01 17.57 -14.21
N SER A 193 -23.37 17.60 -12.92
CA SER A 193 -24.26 16.62 -12.32
C SER A 193 -25.62 16.75 -13.00
N MET A 194 -25.78 16.09 -14.14
CA MET A 194 -27.01 15.36 -14.34
C MET A 194 -26.83 14.10 -13.51
N ASP A 195 -27.41 14.07 -12.32
CA ASP A 195 -27.59 12.86 -11.51
C ASP A 195 -28.33 11.83 -12.37
N ASP A 196 -27.62 11.12 -13.26
CA ASP A 196 -28.19 10.06 -14.08
C ASP A 196 -28.41 8.84 -13.16
N PRO A 197 -29.67 8.52 -12.80
CA PRO A 197 -29.94 7.39 -11.93
C PRO A 197 -29.41 6.08 -12.52
N GLN A 198 -29.31 5.99 -13.85
CA GLN A 198 -28.79 4.82 -14.55
C GLN A 198 -27.29 4.61 -14.30
N HIS A 199 -26.50 5.67 -14.08
CA HIS A 199 -25.08 5.52 -13.77
C HIS A 199 -24.86 4.96 -12.35
N LYS A 200 -25.62 5.47 -11.37
CA LYS A 200 -25.59 4.96 -9.98
C LYS A 200 -25.99 3.49 -9.92
N GLU A 201 -27.05 3.11 -10.65
CA GLU A 201 -27.52 1.73 -10.72
C GLU A 201 -26.47 0.80 -11.36
N ARG A 202 -25.88 1.20 -12.50
CA ARG A 202 -24.81 0.40 -13.14
C ARG A 202 -23.61 0.20 -12.24
N LYS A 203 -23.21 1.20 -11.45
CA LYS A 203 -22.11 1.08 -10.48
C LYS A 203 -22.46 0.10 -9.36
N LEU A 204 -23.65 0.23 -8.77
CA LEU A 204 -24.13 -0.67 -7.72
C LEU A 204 -24.17 -2.13 -8.20
N GLN A 205 -24.73 -2.38 -9.38
CA GLN A 205 -24.80 -3.71 -9.98
C GLN A 205 -23.42 -4.33 -10.20
N ARG A 206 -22.44 -3.53 -10.67
CA ARG A 206 -21.05 -3.99 -10.82
C ARG A 206 -20.41 -4.34 -9.47
N GLU A 207 -20.62 -3.51 -8.45
CA GLU A 207 -20.10 -3.77 -7.10
C GLU A 207 -20.72 -5.03 -6.49
N LEU A 208 -22.04 -5.22 -6.63
CA LEU A 208 -22.73 -6.41 -6.14
C LEU A 208 -22.30 -7.67 -6.88
N ALA A 209 -22.10 -7.60 -8.20
CA ALA A 209 -21.56 -8.70 -8.98
C ALA A 209 -20.16 -9.09 -8.48
N HIS A 210 -19.27 -8.11 -8.26
CA HIS A 210 -17.93 -8.37 -7.74
C HIS A 210 -17.95 -9.00 -6.34
N ARG A 211 -18.81 -8.50 -5.44
CA ARG A 211 -18.99 -9.07 -4.08
C ARG A 211 -19.54 -10.49 -4.14
N THR A 212 -20.47 -10.77 -5.05
CA THR A 212 -21.05 -12.10 -5.21
C THR A 212 -20.00 -13.10 -5.70
N VAL A 213 -19.21 -12.74 -6.71
CA VAL A 213 -18.09 -13.56 -7.22
C VAL A 213 -17.05 -13.83 -6.13
N ALA A 214 -16.76 -12.85 -5.26
CA ALA A 214 -15.85 -13.04 -4.13
C ALA A 214 -16.34 -14.12 -3.15
N LEU A 215 -17.65 -14.25 -2.94
CA LEU A 215 -18.23 -15.28 -2.06
C LEU A 215 -18.20 -16.68 -2.70
N GLU A 216 -18.25 -16.79 -4.03
CA GLU A 216 -18.24 -18.09 -4.73
C GLU A 216 -16.93 -18.86 -4.54
N HIS A 217 -15.82 -18.16 -4.38
CA HIS A 217 -14.48 -18.75 -4.26
C HIS A 217 -14.07 -19.05 -2.81
N ILE A 218 -14.98 -18.88 -1.85
CA ILE A 218 -14.71 -19.15 -0.44
C ILE A 218 -15.47 -20.41 -0.03
N ASP A 219 -14.75 -21.44 0.40
CA ASP A 219 -15.31 -22.73 0.80
C ASP A 219 -16.51 -22.60 1.77
N MET A 220 -16.43 -21.65 2.70
CA MET A 220 -17.47 -21.38 3.70
C MET A 220 -18.78 -20.87 3.09
N PHE A 221 -18.74 -20.25 1.91
CA PHE A 221 -19.90 -19.61 1.25
C PHE A 221 -20.29 -20.29 -0.08
N ALA A 222 -19.43 -21.16 -0.61
CA ALA A 222 -19.64 -21.82 -1.90
C ALA A 222 -20.95 -22.65 -1.95
N GLN A 223 -21.37 -23.21 -0.81
CA GLN A 223 -22.60 -24.01 -0.71
C GLN A 223 -23.89 -23.18 -0.57
N LEU A 224 -23.78 -21.86 -0.43
CA LEU A 224 -24.97 -21.00 -0.33
C LEU A 224 -25.74 -20.99 -1.66
N ALA A 225 -27.06 -20.89 -1.58
CA ALA A 225 -27.87 -20.60 -2.76
C ALA A 225 -27.55 -19.19 -3.30
N ALA A 226 -27.82 -18.94 -4.57
CA ALA A 226 -27.55 -17.65 -5.22
C ALA A 226 -28.20 -16.47 -4.46
N ASP A 227 -29.45 -16.63 -4.02
CA ASP A 227 -30.19 -15.62 -3.25
C ASP A 227 -29.53 -15.30 -1.91
N ASP A 228 -28.99 -16.31 -1.22
CA ASP A 228 -28.32 -16.14 0.08
C ASP A 228 -26.94 -15.47 -0.09
N ARG A 229 -26.21 -15.78 -1.18
CA ARG A 229 -24.99 -15.04 -1.54
C ARG A 229 -25.28 -13.59 -1.88
N MET A 230 -26.37 -13.32 -2.60
CA MET A 230 -26.79 -11.95 -2.94
C MET A 230 -27.09 -11.13 -1.68
N ARG A 231 -27.80 -11.71 -0.71
CA ARG A 231 -28.05 -11.07 0.60
C ARG A 231 -26.76 -10.75 1.36
N LEU A 232 -25.78 -11.66 1.35
CA LEU A 232 -24.47 -11.37 1.95
C LEU A 232 -23.75 -10.24 1.19
N ALA A 233 -23.75 -10.28 -0.14
CA ALA A 233 -23.14 -9.27 -1.00
C ALA A 233 -23.72 -7.86 -0.78
N GLU A 234 -25.02 -7.76 -0.53
CA GLU A 234 -25.69 -6.50 -0.15
C GLU A 234 -25.21 -5.98 1.21
N GLY A 235 -24.94 -6.87 2.16
CA GLY A 235 -24.41 -6.54 3.49
C GLY A 235 -22.89 -6.32 3.56
N MET A 236 -22.15 -6.72 2.52
CA MET A 236 -20.70 -6.51 2.43
C MET A 236 -20.35 -5.02 2.29
N ARG A 237 -19.33 -4.59 3.01
CA ARG A 237 -18.76 -3.24 2.90
C ARG A 237 -17.25 -3.34 2.65
N PRO A 238 -16.68 -2.61 1.67
CA PRO A 238 -15.23 -2.57 1.48
C PRO A 238 -14.50 -2.15 2.76
N ALA A 239 -13.38 -2.80 3.04
CA ALA A 239 -12.49 -2.52 4.16
C ALA A 239 -11.03 -2.78 3.72
N PRO A 240 -10.41 -1.87 2.94
CA PRO A 240 -9.01 -2.00 2.56
C PRO A 240 -8.10 -1.73 3.77
N PHE A 241 -6.93 -2.39 3.79
CA PHE A 241 -5.89 -2.19 4.80
C PHE A 241 -4.51 -2.11 4.15
N GLY A 242 -3.69 -1.16 4.60
CA GLY A 242 -2.30 -1.04 4.19
C GLY A 242 -1.40 -2.05 4.90
N ARG A 243 -0.24 -2.35 4.30
CA ARG A 243 0.76 -3.24 4.91
C ARG A 243 1.10 -2.82 6.35
N GLY A 244 1.06 -3.78 7.27
CA GLY A 244 1.35 -3.60 8.69
C GLY A 244 0.17 -3.13 9.54
N GLU A 245 -0.98 -2.78 8.93
CA GLU A 245 -2.16 -2.40 9.68
C GLU A 245 -2.80 -3.58 10.41
N VAL A 246 -3.29 -3.32 11.62
CA VAL A 246 -3.98 -4.33 12.44
C VAL A 246 -5.46 -4.33 12.09
N ILE A 247 -5.92 -5.40 11.44
CA ILE A 247 -7.30 -5.58 11.00
C ILE A 247 -8.20 -5.95 12.19
N THR A 248 -7.74 -6.91 13.02
CA THR A 248 -8.40 -7.26 14.27
C THR A 248 -7.36 -7.52 15.36
N ARG A 249 -7.75 -7.31 16.62
CA ARG A 249 -6.89 -7.56 17.79
C ARG A 249 -7.42 -8.75 18.57
N GLN A 250 -6.52 -9.58 19.07
CA GLN A 250 -6.86 -10.60 20.05
C GLN A 250 -7.63 -9.99 21.23
N ASP A 251 -8.55 -10.77 21.79
CA ASP A 251 -9.44 -10.42 22.92
C ASP A 251 -10.41 -9.26 22.66
N SER A 252 -10.47 -8.73 21.43
CA SER A 252 -11.46 -7.72 21.07
C SER A 252 -12.83 -8.33 20.78
N ALA A 253 -13.87 -7.50 20.77
CA ALA A 253 -15.21 -7.92 20.40
C ALA A 253 -15.32 -8.23 18.89
N ALA A 254 -16.05 -9.30 18.56
CA ALA A 254 -16.22 -9.75 17.18
C ALA A 254 -17.52 -9.22 16.55
N HIS A 255 -17.46 -8.00 16.03
CA HIS A 255 -18.58 -7.35 15.35
C HIS A 255 -18.71 -7.76 13.88
N TRP A 256 -17.59 -8.05 13.23
CA TRP A 256 -17.53 -8.34 11.80
C TRP A 256 -16.75 -9.62 11.51
N LEU A 257 -17.06 -10.27 10.41
CA LEU A 257 -16.11 -11.16 9.74
C LEU A 257 -15.61 -10.49 8.46
N TYR A 258 -14.48 -10.96 7.96
CA TYR A 258 -13.81 -10.37 6.81
C TYR A 258 -13.63 -11.39 5.70
N VAL A 259 -14.00 -10.99 4.49
CA VAL A 259 -13.82 -11.73 3.25
C VAL A 259 -12.61 -11.15 2.53
N LEU A 260 -11.49 -11.85 2.60
CA LEU A 260 -10.22 -11.47 1.99
C LEU A 260 -10.24 -11.78 0.50
N THR A 261 -10.12 -10.76 -0.35
CA THR A 261 -10.18 -10.90 -1.82
C THR A 261 -8.85 -10.64 -2.51
N LYS A 262 -7.95 -9.89 -1.88
CA LYS A 262 -6.57 -9.65 -2.36
C LYS A 262 -5.63 -9.47 -1.18
N GLY A 263 -4.37 -9.91 -1.36
CA GLY A 263 -3.31 -9.74 -0.38
C GLY A 263 -3.16 -10.93 0.56
N GLU A 264 -2.26 -10.77 1.53
CA GLU A 264 -1.94 -11.75 2.56
C GLU A 264 -2.07 -11.11 3.95
N VAL A 265 -2.56 -11.87 4.93
CA VAL A 265 -2.61 -11.47 6.33
C VAL A 265 -1.79 -12.42 7.21
N GLU A 266 -1.21 -11.87 8.26
CA GLU A 266 -0.54 -12.61 9.33
C GLU A 266 -1.48 -12.78 10.52
N ILE A 267 -1.64 -14.01 10.99
CA ILE A 267 -2.38 -14.32 12.21
C ILE A 267 -1.36 -14.45 13.34
N ARG A 268 -1.47 -13.60 14.35
CA ARG A 268 -0.56 -13.54 15.50
C ARG A 268 -1.30 -13.72 16.82
N ILE A 269 -0.72 -14.49 17.74
CA ILE A 269 -1.25 -14.68 19.10
C ILE A 269 -0.27 -14.08 20.09
N ARG A 270 -0.80 -13.35 21.07
CA ARG A 270 -0.07 -12.86 22.23
C ARG A 270 -0.05 -13.92 23.32
N GLY A 271 1.15 -14.38 23.68
CA GLY A 271 1.35 -15.30 24.81
C GLY A 271 1.37 -14.58 26.17
N GLU A 272 1.50 -15.35 27.25
CA GLU A 272 1.48 -14.85 28.65
C GLU A 272 2.59 -13.81 28.94
N GLY A 273 3.70 -13.84 28.19
CA GLY A 273 4.78 -12.86 28.29
C GLY A 273 4.61 -11.58 27.45
N GLY A 274 3.44 -11.37 26.82
CA GLY A 274 3.16 -10.20 25.97
C GLY A 274 3.80 -10.24 24.58
N VAL A 275 4.67 -11.21 24.30
CA VAL A 275 5.28 -11.42 22.98
C VAL A 275 4.25 -11.95 21.98
N GLU A 276 4.14 -11.29 20.83
CA GLU A 276 3.31 -11.75 19.72
C GLU A 276 4.06 -12.79 18.88
N LYS A 277 3.47 -13.97 18.73
CA LYS A 277 4.00 -15.07 17.92
C LYS A 277 3.20 -15.19 16.62
N LEU A 278 3.89 -15.21 15.48
CA LEU A 278 3.27 -15.54 14.19
C LEU A 278 2.83 -17.00 14.21
N VAL A 279 1.54 -17.22 13.97
CA VAL A 279 0.95 -18.56 13.90
C VAL A 279 0.98 -19.06 12.46
N THR A 280 0.41 -18.27 11.55
CA THR A 280 0.32 -18.62 10.14
C THR A 280 0.13 -17.35 9.31
N ARG A 281 0.35 -17.50 8.00
CA ARG A 281 -0.08 -16.55 6.98
C ARG A 281 -1.32 -17.08 6.28
N MET A 282 -2.13 -16.17 5.76
CA MET A 282 -3.37 -16.48 5.04
C MET A 282 -3.48 -15.56 3.83
N GLY A 283 -3.41 -16.14 2.64
CA GLY A 283 -3.60 -15.43 1.37
C GLY A 283 -5.05 -15.46 0.89
N ALA A 284 -5.40 -14.52 0.02
CA ALA A 284 -6.69 -14.50 -0.69
C ALA A 284 -6.84 -15.67 -1.71
N PRO A 285 -8.07 -16.12 -2.01
CA PRO A 285 -9.32 -15.78 -1.33
C PRO A 285 -9.44 -16.52 0.00
N ASN A 286 -9.91 -15.83 1.04
CA ASN A 286 -10.14 -16.48 2.34
C ASN A 286 -11.17 -15.73 3.19
N VAL A 287 -11.51 -16.30 4.34
CA VAL A 287 -12.36 -15.66 5.35
C VAL A 287 -11.67 -15.72 6.70
N PHE A 288 -11.76 -14.65 7.49
CA PHE A 288 -11.28 -14.63 8.87
C PHE A 288 -12.20 -13.84 9.79
N GLY A 289 -12.08 -14.08 11.10
CA GLY A 289 -12.90 -13.44 12.12
C GLY A 289 -14.30 -14.07 12.27
N GLU A 290 -14.55 -15.18 11.59
CA GLU A 290 -15.78 -15.96 11.65
C GLU A 290 -16.05 -16.53 13.06
N MET A 291 -14.99 -16.92 13.79
CA MET A 291 -15.08 -17.54 15.12
C MET A 291 -15.89 -16.73 16.13
N GLY A 292 -15.48 -15.50 16.41
CA GLY A 292 -16.20 -14.67 17.38
C GLY A 292 -17.58 -14.22 16.90
N VAL A 293 -17.79 -14.15 15.58
CA VAL A 293 -19.10 -13.80 15.03
C VAL A 293 -20.11 -14.93 15.30
N MET A 294 -19.69 -16.19 15.15
CA MET A 294 -20.60 -17.34 15.33
C MET A 294 -20.69 -17.87 16.75
N THR A 295 -19.61 -17.83 17.53
CA THR A 295 -19.62 -18.36 18.90
C THR A 295 -20.03 -17.30 19.92
N GLY A 296 -19.93 -16.02 19.56
CA GLY A 296 -20.05 -14.92 20.52
C GLY A 296 -18.78 -14.68 21.36
N GLU A 297 -17.76 -15.51 21.20
CA GLU A 297 -16.48 -15.36 21.88
C GLU A 297 -15.71 -14.12 21.39
N ARG A 298 -14.74 -13.67 22.18
CA ARG A 298 -13.77 -12.63 21.78
C ARG A 298 -12.83 -13.16 20.70
N ARG A 299 -12.11 -12.26 20.01
CA ARG A 299 -11.12 -12.65 19.00
C ARG A 299 -10.02 -13.53 19.61
N THR A 300 -9.76 -14.67 19.01
CA THR A 300 -8.74 -15.63 19.48
C THR A 300 -7.32 -15.23 19.08
N ALA A 301 -7.15 -14.38 18.07
CA ALA A 301 -5.87 -13.92 17.55
C ALA A 301 -5.99 -12.51 16.97
N SER A 302 -4.85 -11.83 16.85
CA SER A 302 -4.72 -10.60 16.05
C SER A 302 -4.50 -10.97 14.59
N VAL A 303 -5.02 -10.14 13.69
CA VAL A 303 -4.85 -10.27 12.24
C VAL A 303 -4.24 -8.99 11.71
N ILE A 304 -3.12 -9.10 11.01
CA ILE A 304 -2.31 -7.97 10.54
C ILE A 304 -2.12 -8.11 9.04
N ALA A 305 -2.27 -7.03 8.28
CA ALA A 305 -2.01 -7.03 6.84
C ALA A 305 -0.51 -7.24 6.56
N ALA A 306 -0.15 -8.31 5.86
CA ALA A 306 1.23 -8.61 5.48
C ALA A 306 1.67 -7.85 4.22
N THR A 307 0.70 -7.61 3.33
CA THR A 307 0.75 -6.82 2.10
C THR A 307 -0.36 -5.77 2.13
N GLU A 308 -0.52 -4.97 1.08
CA GLU A 308 -1.83 -4.35 0.81
C GLU A 308 -2.93 -5.44 0.78
N VAL A 309 -4.03 -5.18 1.49
CA VAL A 309 -5.15 -6.10 1.64
C VAL A 309 -6.43 -5.43 1.16
N GLU A 310 -7.12 -6.09 0.23
CA GLU A 310 -8.50 -5.78 -0.10
C GLU A 310 -9.41 -6.83 0.52
N CYS A 311 -10.36 -6.39 1.33
CA CYS A 311 -11.35 -7.28 1.91
C CYS A 311 -12.70 -6.59 2.07
N TYR A 312 -13.74 -7.40 2.29
CA TYR A 312 -15.06 -6.93 2.66
C TYR A 312 -15.37 -7.31 4.10
N ARG A 313 -15.96 -6.41 4.87
CA ARG A 313 -16.53 -6.73 6.18
C ARG A 313 -18.02 -7.07 6.04
N ILE A 314 -18.45 -8.08 6.79
CA ILE A 314 -19.86 -8.48 6.93
C ILE A 314 -20.25 -8.36 8.39
N ASP A 315 -21.38 -7.69 8.64
CA ASP A 315 -21.94 -7.55 9.99
C ASP A 315 -22.44 -8.89 10.53
N LYS A 316 -22.21 -9.08 11.84
CA LYS A 316 -22.66 -10.25 12.57
C LYS A 316 -24.15 -10.53 12.34
N GLU A 317 -25.01 -9.53 12.38
CA GLU A 317 -26.47 -9.72 12.24
C GLU A 317 -26.87 -10.16 10.83
N VAL A 318 -26.22 -9.61 9.79
CA VAL A 318 -26.43 -10.05 8.40
C VAL A 318 -26.03 -11.51 8.25
N PHE A 319 -24.87 -11.89 8.79
CA PHE A 319 -24.42 -13.27 8.73
C PHE A 319 -25.34 -14.21 9.53
N LYS A 320 -25.84 -13.77 10.69
CA LYS A 320 -26.80 -14.56 11.48
C LYS A 320 -28.08 -14.87 10.73
N MET A 321 -28.62 -13.87 10.04
CA MET A 321 -29.85 -14.02 9.28
C MET A 321 -29.72 -15.10 8.21
N VAL A 322 -28.59 -15.15 7.51
CA VAL A 322 -28.33 -16.15 6.46
C VAL A 322 -28.18 -17.55 7.05
N LEU A 323 -27.48 -17.69 8.18
CA LEU A 323 -27.31 -19.00 8.84
C LEU A 323 -28.63 -19.58 9.38
N ARG A 324 -29.54 -18.74 9.89
CA ARG A 324 -30.85 -19.20 10.38
C ARG A 324 -31.71 -19.86 9.30
N ASN A 325 -31.56 -19.43 8.05
CA ASN A 325 -32.30 -19.99 6.93
C ASN A 325 -31.71 -21.31 6.42
N ARG A 326 -30.50 -21.70 6.88
CA ARG A 326 -29.73 -22.84 6.36
C ARG A 326 -28.98 -23.59 7.46
N PRO A 327 -29.68 -24.38 8.29
CA PRO A 327 -29.05 -25.16 9.35
C PRO A 327 -27.96 -26.12 8.84
N GLU A 328 -28.07 -26.64 7.61
CA GLU A 328 -27.06 -27.51 7.00
C GLU A 328 -25.66 -26.87 6.94
N MET A 329 -25.58 -25.53 6.83
CA MET A 329 -24.31 -24.80 6.76
C MET A 329 -23.56 -24.80 8.09
N VAL A 330 -24.28 -24.89 9.21
CA VAL A 330 -23.70 -24.82 10.55
C VAL A 330 -22.69 -25.94 10.77
N GLU A 331 -22.95 -27.14 10.26
CA GLU A 331 -22.04 -28.28 10.37
C GLU A 331 -20.75 -28.06 9.56
N VAL A 332 -20.86 -27.60 8.32
CA VAL A 332 -19.73 -27.34 7.42
C VAL A 332 -18.83 -26.26 8.02
N ILE A 333 -19.43 -25.16 8.49
CA ILE A 333 -18.66 -24.06 9.07
C ILE A 333 -18.01 -24.51 10.38
N SER A 334 -18.70 -25.27 11.22
CA SER A 334 -18.13 -25.83 12.45
C SER A 334 -16.89 -26.68 12.18
N GLN A 335 -16.87 -27.47 11.10
CA GLN A 335 -15.69 -28.25 10.69
C GLN A 335 -14.52 -27.34 10.28
N VAL A 336 -14.77 -26.33 9.43
CA VAL A 336 -13.74 -25.38 8.99
C VAL A 336 -13.14 -24.63 10.18
N MET A 337 -14.00 -24.16 11.09
CA MET A 337 -13.59 -23.47 12.32
C MET A 337 -12.79 -24.36 13.27
N ALA A 338 -13.22 -25.61 13.48
CA ALA A 338 -12.53 -26.54 14.39
C ALA A 338 -11.09 -26.79 13.94
N ARG A 339 -10.90 -27.01 12.63
CA ARG A 339 -9.57 -27.17 12.05
C ARG A 339 -8.69 -25.94 12.32
N ARG A 340 -9.20 -24.74 12.07
CA ARG A 340 -8.48 -23.48 12.30
C ARG A 340 -8.15 -23.25 13.77
N ARG A 341 -9.08 -23.56 14.68
CA ARG A 341 -8.89 -23.42 16.14
C ARG A 341 -7.78 -24.36 16.63
N VAL A 342 -7.73 -25.58 16.11
CA VAL A 342 -6.64 -26.52 16.41
C VAL A 342 -5.31 -26.10 15.80
N GLU A 343 -5.29 -25.55 14.58
CA GLU A 343 -4.07 -24.97 13.99
C GLU A 343 -3.50 -23.84 14.88
N LEU A 344 -4.37 -22.95 15.38
CA LEU A 344 -4.00 -21.89 16.33
C LEU A 344 -3.51 -22.47 17.67
N ALA A 345 -4.23 -23.44 18.24
CA ALA A 345 -3.88 -24.06 19.53
C ALA A 345 -2.59 -24.88 19.47
N ALA A 346 -2.32 -25.57 18.35
CA ALA A 346 -1.11 -26.37 18.17
C ALA A 346 0.17 -25.52 18.24
N VAL A 347 0.11 -24.26 17.82
CA VAL A 347 1.25 -23.32 17.94
C VAL A 347 1.51 -22.90 19.38
N ARG A 348 0.48 -22.88 20.23
CA ARG A 348 0.58 -22.60 21.67
C ARG A 348 1.07 -23.82 22.46
N GLU A 349 0.58 -25.00 22.10
CA GLU A 349 0.69 -26.21 22.92
C GLU A 349 1.60 -27.31 22.35
N GLY A 350 2.18 -27.13 21.15
CA GLY A 350 3.17 -28.06 20.59
C GLY A 350 2.62 -29.44 20.25
N LEU A 351 1.37 -29.52 19.77
CA LEU A 351 0.63 -30.78 19.59
C LEU A 351 1.15 -31.63 18.41
N ASP A 352 1.21 -32.95 18.61
CA ASP A 352 1.49 -33.97 17.58
C ASP A 352 0.30 -34.22 16.63
N ALA A 353 0.51 -35.00 15.56
CA ALA A 353 -0.48 -35.19 14.49
C ALA A 353 -1.75 -35.93 14.94
N GLU A 354 -1.63 -36.87 15.87
CA GLU A 354 -2.75 -37.71 16.32
C GLU A 354 -3.57 -37.00 17.41
N ALA A 355 -2.91 -36.21 18.27
CA ALA A 355 -3.56 -35.29 19.19
C ALA A 355 -4.34 -34.19 18.43
N ARG A 356 -3.80 -33.69 17.31
CA ARG A 356 -4.52 -32.72 16.45
C ARG A 356 -5.83 -33.30 15.93
N LYS A 357 -5.85 -34.52 15.37
CA LYS A 357 -7.08 -35.14 14.83
C LYS A 357 -8.16 -35.34 15.90
N ARG A 358 -7.78 -35.82 17.09
CA ARG A 358 -8.72 -35.99 18.21
C ARG A 358 -9.31 -34.64 18.64
N ARG A 359 -8.44 -33.64 18.80
CA ARG A 359 -8.84 -32.30 19.22
C ARG A 359 -9.71 -31.57 18.22
N VAL A 360 -9.50 -31.77 16.91
CA VAL A 360 -10.41 -31.23 15.88
C VAL A 360 -11.83 -31.76 16.07
N THR A 361 -11.98 -33.04 16.39
CA THR A 361 -13.31 -33.65 16.59
C THR A 361 -14.01 -33.10 17.84
N GLU A 362 -13.25 -32.93 18.93
CA GLU A 362 -13.75 -32.34 20.18
C GLU A 362 -14.15 -30.87 20.00
N GLU A 363 -13.27 -30.06 19.40
CA GLU A 363 -13.51 -28.64 19.11
C GLU A 363 -14.69 -28.46 18.17
N ARG A 364 -14.86 -29.32 17.16
CA ARG A 364 -16.03 -29.29 16.27
C ARG A 364 -17.33 -29.45 17.04
N ASN A 365 -17.39 -30.43 17.95
CA ASN A 365 -18.60 -30.69 18.74
C ASN A 365 -18.89 -29.53 19.72
N GLN A 366 -17.85 -28.96 20.34
CA GLN A 366 -17.98 -27.78 21.21
C GLN A 366 -18.48 -26.56 20.43
N LEU A 367 -17.88 -26.26 19.27
CA LEU A 367 -18.30 -25.17 18.40
C LEU A 367 -19.74 -25.34 17.94
N LEU A 368 -20.14 -26.55 17.54
CA LEU A 368 -21.51 -26.84 17.13
C LEU A 368 -22.51 -26.51 18.25
N SER A 369 -22.20 -26.93 19.48
CA SER A 369 -23.03 -26.64 20.65
C SER A 369 -23.07 -25.15 20.98
N SER A 370 -21.93 -24.45 20.95
CA SER A 370 -21.85 -23.00 21.15
C SER A 370 -22.64 -22.23 20.09
N ILE A 371 -22.56 -22.63 18.83
CA ILE A 371 -23.33 -22.03 17.73
C ILE A 371 -24.83 -22.27 17.93
N GLN A 372 -25.24 -23.51 18.24
CA GLN A 372 -26.66 -23.81 18.52
C GLN A 372 -27.20 -23.01 19.72
N SER A 373 -26.41 -22.85 20.77
CA SER A 373 -26.78 -22.02 21.93
C SER A 373 -26.87 -20.53 21.55
N PHE A 374 -25.90 -20.04 20.79
CA PHE A 374 -25.76 -18.63 20.47
C PHE A 374 -26.79 -18.13 19.45
N PHE A 375 -27.17 -18.96 18.47
CA PHE A 375 -28.15 -18.60 17.45
C PHE A 375 -29.60 -18.97 17.81
N GLY A 376 -29.78 -19.78 18.85
CA GLY A 376 -31.03 -20.47 19.20
C GLY A 376 -31.09 -21.86 18.55
N ALA A 377 -31.87 -22.78 19.13
CA ALA A 377 -32.02 -24.14 18.60
C ALA A 377 -32.48 -24.07 17.13
N PHE A 378 -31.59 -24.45 16.22
CA PHE A 378 -31.96 -24.68 14.83
C PHE A 378 -32.94 -25.85 14.83
N PRO A 379 -34.08 -25.79 14.12
CA PRO A 379 -34.96 -26.94 14.00
C PRO A 379 -34.11 -28.09 13.46
N SER A 380 -33.96 -29.14 14.26
CA SER A 380 -33.26 -30.34 13.84
C SER A 380 -33.95 -30.83 12.57
N GLY A 381 -33.19 -30.88 11.47
CA GLY A 381 -33.64 -31.52 10.26
C GLY A 381 -33.97 -32.97 10.61
N SER A 382 -35.26 -33.25 10.82
CA SER A 382 -35.74 -34.62 10.89
C SER A 382 -35.42 -35.25 9.54
N SER A 383 -34.89 -36.46 9.63
CA SER A 383 -34.60 -37.38 8.55
C SER A 383 -35.72 -37.43 7.51
N SER A 384 -35.64 -36.62 6.46
CA SER A 384 -36.43 -36.76 5.25
C SER A 384 -35.80 -37.84 4.36
N ARG A 385 -35.73 -39.06 4.90
CA ARG A 385 -35.40 -40.29 4.15
C ARG A 385 -36.53 -41.33 4.11
N GLU A 386 -37.72 -41.02 4.64
CA GLU A 386 -38.86 -41.97 4.64
C GLU A 386 -40.08 -41.56 3.80
N ALA A 387 -40.07 -40.41 3.10
CA ALA A 387 -41.20 -40.01 2.26
C ALA A 387 -41.08 -40.43 0.78
N ALA A 388 -40.24 -41.42 0.45
CA ALA A 388 -40.00 -41.87 -0.93
C ALA A 388 -40.55 -43.27 -1.27
N THR A 389 -41.33 -43.91 -0.39
CA THR A 389 -41.75 -45.31 -0.59
C THR A 389 -43.25 -45.58 -0.59
N GLU A 390 -44.11 -44.55 -0.59
CA GLU A 390 -45.58 -44.74 -0.65
C GLU A 390 -46.29 -44.09 -1.85
N GLY A 391 -45.54 -43.47 -2.78
CA GLY A 391 -46.11 -42.82 -3.97
C GLY A 391 -46.18 -43.65 -5.26
N GLN A 392 -45.58 -44.84 -5.30
CA GLN A 392 -45.34 -45.58 -6.57
C GLN A 392 -46.20 -46.85 -6.79
N ALA A 393 -47.20 -47.12 -5.94
CA ALA A 393 -48.02 -48.34 -6.04
C ALA A 393 -49.46 -48.16 -6.58
N ARG A 394 -49.83 -47.00 -7.14
CA ARG A 394 -51.18 -46.79 -7.70
C ARG A 394 -51.17 -46.00 -9.00
N ARG A 395 -50.66 -46.59 -10.10
CA ARG A 395 -50.96 -46.20 -11.49
C ARG A 395 -50.50 -47.27 -12.48
N ARG A 396 -51.16 -48.42 -12.46
CA ARG A 396 -51.30 -49.32 -13.62
C ARG A 396 -52.73 -49.87 -13.58
N ILE A 397 -53.32 -50.09 -14.77
CA ILE A 397 -54.73 -50.43 -15.06
C ILE A 397 -55.58 -49.14 -15.12
N ALA A 398 -56.18 -48.71 -16.24
CA ALA A 398 -56.65 -49.40 -17.44
C ALA A 398 -56.60 -48.51 -18.70
N HIS A 399 -56.28 -49.12 -19.84
CA HIS A 399 -56.86 -48.81 -21.16
C HIS A 399 -58.16 -49.64 -21.28
N PRO A 400 -59.19 -49.18 -22.01
CA PRO A 400 -59.25 -49.52 -23.43
C PRO A 400 -59.94 -48.48 -24.35
N ALA A 401 -59.60 -48.60 -25.65
CA ALA A 401 -60.39 -48.45 -26.89
C ALA A 401 -61.62 -47.51 -26.86
N GLN A 402 -61.76 -46.52 -27.74
CA GLN A 402 -61.77 -46.57 -29.22
C GLN A 402 -61.47 -45.19 -29.81
#